data_AF-A0A6L8LYH9-F1
#
_entry.id   AF-A0A6L8LYH9-F1
#
_cell.length_a   1.000
_cell.length_b   1.000
_cell.length_c   1.000
_cell.angle_alpha   90.00
_cell.angle_beta   90.00
_cell.angle_gamma   90.00
#
_symmetry.space_group_name_H-M   'P 1'
#
loop_
_entity.id
_entity.type
_entity.pdbx_description
1 polymer ?
#
loop_
_entity_poly.entity_id
_entity_poly.type
_entity_poly.pdbx_seq_one_letter_code
_entity_poly.pdbx_strand_id
1 'polypeptide(L)'
;MTDLDIEFEHIYIEAQAERWQCIERFLFSYFCFRENYLTRKNKPDWQSARLMSPRSAKVTAIENAILEPVVPHQTIIGEIKRYWRDGQLTRQSLQRILNQLLDYAVITHKEKASLSKARLEDSMPADWYKNPEKPVYQRFELVKIKLIN
;
A
#
# COMPACT_ATOMS: atom_id res chain seq x y z
N MET A 1 -18.99 -14.75 -3.49
CA MET A 1 -18.11 -13.62 -3.84
C MET A 1 -18.18 -12.64 -2.68
N THR A 2 -17.08 -12.48 -1.98
CA THR A 2 -16.92 -11.57 -0.83
C THR A 2 -16.65 -10.15 -1.30
N ASP A 3 -16.73 -9.16 -0.41
CA ASP A 3 -16.31 -7.78 -0.74
C ASP A 3 -14.83 -7.70 -1.11
N LEU A 4 -13.98 -8.54 -0.50
CA LEU A 4 -12.57 -8.70 -0.89
C LEU A 4 -12.43 -9.14 -2.35
N ASP A 5 -13.21 -10.15 -2.76
CA ASP A 5 -13.22 -10.62 -4.15
C ASP A 5 -13.68 -9.51 -5.09
N ILE A 6 -14.70 -8.73 -4.71
CA ILE A 6 -15.22 -7.61 -5.52
C ILE A 6 -14.15 -6.54 -5.75
N GLU A 7 -13.45 -6.10 -4.68
CA GLU A 7 -12.39 -5.09 -4.82
C GLU A 7 -11.20 -5.61 -5.64
N PHE A 8 -10.86 -6.90 -5.48
CA PHE A 8 -9.86 -7.56 -6.32
C PHE A 8 -10.26 -7.52 -7.80
N GLU A 9 -11.51 -7.85 -8.12
CA GLU A 9 -12.03 -7.82 -9.48
C GLU A 9 -12.00 -6.41 -10.08
N HIS A 10 -12.34 -5.38 -9.30
CA HIS A 10 -12.23 -4.00 -9.76
C HIS A 10 -10.80 -3.66 -10.15
N ILE A 11 -9.80 -3.99 -9.31
CA ILE A 11 -8.39 -3.75 -9.62
C ILE A 11 -8.00 -4.47 -10.92
N TYR A 12 -8.37 -5.75 -11.05
CA TYR A 12 -8.02 -6.56 -12.21
C TYR A 12 -8.66 -6.02 -13.51
N ILE A 13 -9.95 -5.68 -13.49
CA ILE A 13 -10.68 -5.15 -14.65
C ILE A 13 -10.12 -3.79 -15.07
N GLU A 14 -9.82 -2.90 -14.13
CA GLU A 14 -9.23 -1.59 -14.45
C GLU A 14 -7.82 -1.75 -15.04
N ALA A 15 -7.02 -2.72 -14.56
CA ALA A 15 -5.71 -3.02 -15.14
C ALA A 15 -5.82 -3.58 -16.57
N GLN A 16 -6.75 -4.49 -16.83
CA GLN A 16 -7.00 -5.04 -18.17
C GLN A 16 -7.50 -3.97 -19.17
N ALA A 17 -8.25 -2.99 -18.67
CA ALA A 17 -8.70 -1.84 -19.45
C ALA A 17 -7.66 -0.71 -19.51
N GLU A 18 -6.46 -0.91 -18.95
CA GLU A 18 -5.37 0.08 -18.87
C GLU A 18 -5.76 1.42 -18.22
N ARG A 19 -6.78 1.39 -17.35
CA ARG A 19 -7.28 2.54 -16.60
C ARG A 19 -6.51 2.70 -15.29
N TRP A 20 -5.19 2.89 -15.40
CA TRP A 20 -4.25 2.90 -14.27
C TRP A 20 -4.63 3.89 -13.15
N GLN A 21 -5.12 5.07 -13.52
CA GLN A 21 -5.60 6.11 -12.60
C GLN A 21 -6.83 5.69 -11.78
N CYS A 22 -7.56 4.65 -12.21
CA CYS A 22 -8.70 4.14 -11.47
C CYS A 22 -8.29 3.18 -10.36
N ILE A 23 -7.16 2.48 -10.49
CA ILE A 23 -6.77 1.40 -9.57
C ILE A 23 -6.60 1.87 -8.13
N GLU A 24 -6.01 3.06 -7.93
CA GLU A 24 -5.66 3.58 -6.60
C GLU A 24 -6.85 3.61 -5.63
N ARG A 25 -8.05 3.93 -6.14
CA ARG A 25 -9.27 4.04 -5.31
C ARG A 25 -9.67 2.73 -4.63
N PHE A 26 -9.23 1.60 -5.16
CA PHE A 26 -9.58 0.26 -4.67
C PHE A 26 -8.50 -0.34 -3.76
N LEU A 27 -7.29 0.25 -3.72
CA LEU A 27 -6.18 -0.33 -2.94
C LEU A 27 -6.47 -0.28 -1.44
N PHE A 28 -6.96 0.85 -0.94
CA PHE A 28 -7.26 0.97 0.49
C PHE A 28 -8.45 0.10 0.92
N SER A 29 -9.52 0.06 0.13
CA SER A 29 -10.67 -0.81 0.41
C SER A 29 -10.27 -2.28 0.40
N TYR A 30 -9.53 -2.71 -0.62
CA TYR A 30 -9.00 -4.07 -0.72
C TYR A 30 -8.17 -4.44 0.52
N PHE A 31 -7.24 -3.58 0.94
CA PHE A 31 -6.44 -3.78 2.15
C PHE A 31 -7.33 -3.96 3.39
N CYS A 32 -8.30 -3.08 3.59
CA CYS A 32 -9.20 -3.17 4.74
C CYS A 32 -10.05 -4.46 4.74
N PHE A 33 -10.53 -4.92 3.58
CA PHE A 33 -11.24 -6.20 3.51
C PHE A 33 -10.31 -7.39 3.77
N ARG A 34 -9.07 -7.35 3.27
CA ARG A 34 -8.06 -8.41 3.49
C ARG A 34 -7.73 -8.58 4.96
N GLU A 35 -7.56 -7.47 5.68
CA GLU A 35 -7.19 -7.45 7.10
C GLU A 35 -8.38 -7.42 8.06
N ASN A 36 -9.62 -7.44 7.54
CA ASN A 36 -10.85 -7.32 8.31
C ASN A 36 -10.94 -6.01 9.14
N TYR A 37 -10.39 -4.91 8.62
CA TYR A 37 -10.50 -3.57 9.20
C TYR A 37 -11.79 -2.89 8.72
N LEU A 38 -12.91 -3.35 9.28
CA LEU A 38 -14.24 -2.98 8.83
C LEU A 38 -15.07 -2.32 9.93
N THR A 39 -15.90 -1.38 9.53
CA THR A 39 -16.95 -0.83 10.41
C THR A 39 -18.01 -1.90 10.70
N ARG A 40 -18.88 -1.64 11.69
CA ARG A 40 -20.06 -2.49 11.97
C ARG A 40 -21.01 -2.70 10.77
N LYS A 41 -20.88 -1.87 9.71
CA LYS A 41 -21.65 -1.97 8.46
C LYS A 41 -20.86 -2.66 7.34
N ASN A 42 -19.78 -3.38 7.65
CA ASN A 42 -18.89 -4.05 6.68
C ASN A 42 -18.34 -3.09 5.60
N LYS A 43 -17.98 -1.87 6.00
CA LYS A 43 -17.30 -0.90 5.14
C LYS A 43 -15.85 -0.72 5.58
N PRO A 44 -14.89 -0.51 4.66
CA PRO A 44 -13.51 -0.20 4.99
C PRO A 44 -13.42 0.88 6.08
N ASP A 45 -12.69 0.59 7.15
CA ASP A 45 -12.58 1.48 8.30
C ASP A 45 -11.15 1.98 8.49
N TRP A 46 -10.97 3.26 8.16
CA TRP A 46 -9.69 3.94 8.33
C TRP A 46 -9.24 4.02 9.79
N GLN A 47 -10.16 4.08 10.75
CA GLN A 47 -9.80 4.12 12.16
C GLN A 47 -9.24 2.78 12.60
N SER A 48 -9.92 1.67 12.29
CA SER A 48 -9.41 0.33 12.56
C SER A 48 -8.07 0.07 11.88
N ALA A 49 -7.93 0.45 10.59
CA ALA A 49 -6.67 0.31 9.87
C ALA A 49 -5.52 1.06 10.57
N ARG A 50 -5.76 2.29 11.02
CA ARG A 50 -4.78 3.09 11.76
C ARG A 50 -4.48 2.53 13.16
N LEU A 51 -5.43 1.87 13.82
CA LEU A 51 -5.19 1.29 15.14
C LEU A 51 -4.38 -0.01 15.08
N MET A 52 -4.59 -0.80 14.02
CA MET A 52 -4.05 -2.16 13.90
C MET A 52 -2.77 -2.24 13.07
N SER A 53 -2.49 -1.25 12.21
CA SER A 53 -1.27 -1.23 11.41
C SER A 53 -0.01 -0.98 12.26
N PRO A 54 1.16 -1.52 11.87
CA PRO A 54 2.44 -1.21 12.50
C PRO A 54 2.67 0.30 12.59
N ARG A 55 3.22 0.78 13.71
CA ARG A 55 3.40 2.22 13.95
C ARG A 55 4.85 2.59 14.14
N SER A 56 5.23 3.80 13.77
CA SER A 56 6.55 4.33 14.14
C SER A 56 6.67 4.45 15.65
N ALA A 57 7.86 4.13 16.19
CA ALA A 57 8.19 4.35 17.60
C ALA A 57 8.04 5.82 18.06
N LYS A 58 7.96 6.77 17.11
CA LYS A 58 7.75 8.20 17.39
C LYS A 58 6.28 8.61 17.47
N VAL A 59 5.34 7.73 17.15
CA VAL A 59 3.90 7.99 17.28
C VAL A 59 3.49 7.83 18.74
N THR A 60 3.24 8.95 19.40
CA THR A 60 2.78 8.98 20.81
C THR A 60 1.27 9.13 20.94
N ALA A 61 0.61 9.81 19.99
CA ALA A 61 -0.83 9.97 19.90
C ALA A 61 -1.30 9.54 18.51
N ILE A 62 -2.09 8.45 18.46
CA ILE A 62 -2.53 7.83 17.21
C ILE A 62 -3.53 8.74 16.48
N GLU A 63 -4.29 9.55 17.20
CA GLU A 63 -5.34 10.43 16.69
C GLU A 63 -4.80 11.44 15.66
N ASN A 64 -3.56 11.88 15.84
CA ASN A 64 -2.85 12.83 14.98
C ASN A 64 -1.81 12.16 14.08
N ALA A 65 -1.84 10.83 13.97
CA ALA A 65 -0.93 10.08 13.13
C ALA A 65 -1.52 9.82 11.74
N ILE A 66 -0.64 9.68 10.77
CA ILE A 66 -0.95 9.44 9.36
C ILE A 66 -0.86 7.94 9.11
N LEU A 67 -1.90 7.39 8.46
CA LEU A 67 -1.83 6.07 7.86
C LEU A 67 -1.18 6.21 6.47
N GLU A 68 0.00 5.64 6.30
CA GLU A 68 0.85 5.80 5.13
C GLU A 68 1.10 4.44 4.47
N PRO A 69 0.95 4.28 3.14
CA PRO A 69 1.27 3.03 2.44
C PRO A 69 2.73 2.65 2.68
N VAL A 70 3.07 1.40 3.00
CA VAL A 70 4.47 0.99 3.15
C VAL A 70 5.22 1.13 1.82
N VAL A 71 4.66 0.56 0.76
CA VAL A 71 5.05 0.83 -0.63
C VAL A 71 4.03 1.83 -1.22
N PRO A 72 4.47 2.94 -1.84
CA PRO A 72 3.55 3.92 -2.41
C PRO A 72 2.63 3.32 -3.47
N HIS A 73 1.36 3.73 -3.49
CA HIS A 73 0.37 3.21 -4.44
C HIS A 73 0.80 3.32 -5.89
N GLN A 74 1.40 4.44 -6.27
CA GLN A 74 1.93 4.65 -7.62
C GLN A 74 3.03 3.64 -7.98
N THR A 75 3.83 3.20 -7.00
CA THR A 75 4.81 2.13 -7.22
C THR A 75 4.13 0.78 -7.40
N ILE A 76 3.11 0.45 -6.61
CA ILE A 76 2.33 -0.79 -6.77
C ILE A 76 1.65 -0.83 -8.15
N ILE A 77 1.03 0.28 -8.56
CA ILE A 77 0.41 0.41 -9.89
C ILE A 77 1.46 0.26 -11.00
N GLY A 78 2.66 0.82 -10.83
CA GLY A 78 3.78 0.63 -11.74
C GLY A 78 4.22 -0.82 -11.89
N GLU A 79 4.23 -1.58 -10.79
CA GLU A 79 4.50 -3.03 -10.82
C GLU A 79 3.40 -3.78 -11.57
N ILE A 80 2.11 -3.51 -11.31
CA ILE A 80 0.99 -4.10 -12.04
C ILE A 80 1.10 -3.80 -13.54
N LYS A 81 1.37 -2.54 -13.90
CA LYS A 81 1.55 -2.10 -15.29
C LYS A 81 2.73 -2.80 -15.98
N ARG A 82 3.83 -3.07 -15.25
CA ARG A 82 4.96 -3.85 -15.77
C ARG A 82 4.53 -5.28 -16.11
N TYR A 83 3.85 -5.97 -15.20
CA TYR A 83 3.35 -7.33 -15.46
C TYR A 83 2.38 -7.37 -16.64
N TRP A 84 1.53 -6.35 -16.80
CA TRP A 84 0.64 -6.23 -17.96
C TRP A 84 1.42 -6.12 -19.26
N ARG A 85 2.33 -5.16 -19.34
CA ARG A 85 3.20 -4.92 -20.52
C ARG A 85 3.99 -6.16 -20.90
N ASP A 86 4.47 -6.90 -19.91
CA ASP A 86 5.31 -8.08 -20.14
C ASP A 86 4.46 -9.36 -20.42
N GLY A 87 3.12 -9.23 -20.49
CA GLY A 87 2.20 -10.35 -20.77
C GLY A 87 2.02 -11.34 -19.62
N GLN A 88 2.40 -10.94 -18.40
CA GLN A 88 2.47 -11.79 -17.21
C GLN A 88 1.36 -11.49 -16.19
N LEU A 89 0.52 -10.47 -16.43
CA LEU A 89 -0.55 -10.12 -15.51
C LEU A 89 -1.70 -11.13 -15.58
N THR A 90 -1.70 -12.08 -14.67
CA THR A 90 -2.81 -12.96 -14.33
C THR A 90 -3.40 -12.59 -12.97
N ARG A 91 -4.59 -13.10 -12.65
CA ARG A 91 -5.17 -12.97 -11.29
C ARG A 91 -4.20 -13.44 -10.21
N GLN A 92 -3.53 -14.56 -10.41
CA GLN A 92 -2.55 -15.08 -9.44
C GLN A 92 -1.36 -14.12 -9.27
N SER A 93 -0.85 -13.56 -10.36
CA SER A 93 0.25 -12.59 -10.28
C SER A 93 -0.16 -11.28 -9.61
N LEU A 94 -1.38 -10.78 -9.89
CA LEU A 94 -1.93 -9.58 -9.26
C LEU A 94 -2.10 -9.80 -7.76
N GLN A 95 -2.70 -10.93 -7.36
CA GLN A 95 -2.87 -11.30 -5.97
C GLN A 95 -1.52 -11.36 -5.23
N ARG A 96 -0.48 -11.91 -5.88
CA ARG A 96 0.88 -11.92 -5.33
C ARG A 96 1.46 -10.51 -5.18
N ILE A 97 1.29 -9.63 -6.18
CA ILE A 97 1.75 -8.24 -6.11
C ILE A 97 1.08 -7.53 -4.91
N LEU A 98 -0.24 -7.64 -4.77
CA LEU A 98 -0.98 -7.01 -3.69
C LEU A 98 -0.59 -7.58 -2.32
N ASN A 99 -0.48 -8.90 -2.19
CA ASN A 99 -0.05 -9.53 -0.93
C ASN A 99 1.37 -9.15 -0.53
N GLN A 100 2.25 -8.91 -1.49
CA GLN A 100 3.64 -8.58 -1.22
C GLN A 100 3.84 -7.09 -0.91
N LEU A 101 3.11 -6.20 -1.59
CA LEU A 101 3.44 -4.77 -1.61
C LEU A 101 2.40 -3.87 -0.92
N LEU A 102 1.15 -4.28 -0.87
CA LEU A 102 0.07 -3.44 -0.36
C LEU A 102 -0.08 -3.64 1.15
N ASP A 103 0.58 -2.78 1.90
CA ASP A 103 0.44 -2.65 3.35
C ASP A 103 0.51 -1.18 3.75
N TYR A 104 0.15 -0.89 5.00
CA TYR A 104 0.18 0.45 5.58
C TYR A 104 0.90 0.46 6.92
N ALA A 105 1.42 1.63 7.28
CA ALA A 105 2.02 1.89 8.57
C ALA A 105 1.57 3.25 9.09
N VAL A 106 1.61 3.41 10.41
CA VAL A 106 1.23 4.65 11.09
C VAL A 106 2.48 5.47 11.39
N ILE A 107 2.57 6.66 10.82
CA ILE A 107 3.72 7.55 10.99
C ILE A 107 3.28 8.93 11.45
N THR A 108 4.23 9.73 11.94
CA THR A 108 3.98 11.13 12.29
C THR A 108 3.97 12.03 11.04
N HIS A 109 3.34 13.20 11.12
CA HIS A 109 3.42 14.23 10.08
C HIS A 109 4.88 14.64 9.75
N LYS A 110 5.75 14.68 10.76
CA LYS A 110 7.18 14.99 10.58
C LYS A 110 7.90 13.91 9.78
N GLU A 111 7.54 12.65 9.97
CA GLU A 111 8.09 11.53 9.21
C GLU A 111 7.59 11.54 7.76
N LYS A 112 6.30 11.84 7.52
CA LYS A 112 5.78 12.06 6.16
C LYS A 112 6.53 13.19 5.44
N ALA A 113 6.76 14.32 6.11
CA ALA A 113 7.57 15.41 5.57
C ALA A 113 9.03 15.00 5.28
N SER A 114 9.59 14.07 6.06
CA SER A 114 10.94 13.53 5.83
C SER A 114 11.00 12.67 4.57
N LEU A 115 9.96 11.87 4.30
CA LEU A 115 9.81 11.12 3.04
C LEU A 115 9.73 12.07 1.84
N SER A 116 8.89 13.10 1.94
CA SER A 116 8.76 14.11 0.88
C SER A 116 10.07 14.84 0.60
N LYS A 117 10.80 15.25 1.65
CA LYS A 117 12.13 15.87 1.52
C LYS A 117 13.16 14.95 0.86
N ALA A 118 13.06 13.64 1.09
CA ALA A 118 13.89 12.63 0.45
C ALA A 118 13.40 12.22 -0.96
N ARG A 119 12.30 12.79 -1.45
CA ARG A 119 11.60 12.41 -2.70
C ARG A 119 11.09 10.96 -2.71
N LEU A 120 10.81 10.42 -1.53
CA LEU A 120 10.32 9.06 -1.29
C LEU A 120 8.84 9.03 -0.88
N GLU A 121 8.10 10.13 -1.08
CA GLU A 121 6.68 10.22 -0.77
C GLU A 121 5.86 9.26 -1.65
N ASP A 122 6.06 9.34 -2.96
CA ASP A 122 5.30 8.56 -3.97
C ASP A 122 6.16 7.52 -4.71
N SER A 123 7.41 7.32 -4.29
CA SER A 123 8.34 6.39 -4.94
C SER A 123 9.15 5.56 -3.95
N MET A 124 9.60 4.40 -4.41
CA MET A 124 10.62 3.61 -3.72
C MET A 124 12.03 4.07 -4.13
N PRO A 125 13.07 3.75 -3.34
CA PRO A 125 14.46 4.03 -3.70
C PRO A 125 14.86 3.37 -5.03
N ALA A 126 15.82 3.97 -5.74
CA ALA A 126 16.16 3.54 -7.10
C ALA A 126 16.64 2.08 -7.20
N ASP A 127 17.36 1.60 -6.19
CA ASP A 127 17.85 0.23 -6.08
C ASP A 127 16.72 -0.78 -5.78
N TRP A 128 15.64 -0.36 -5.11
CA TRP A 128 14.45 -1.18 -4.87
C TRP A 128 13.85 -1.73 -6.18
N TYR A 129 13.88 -0.95 -7.27
CA TYR A 129 13.34 -1.40 -8.56
C TYR A 129 14.11 -2.57 -9.16
N LYS A 130 15.40 -2.70 -8.84
CA LYS A 130 16.28 -3.79 -9.31
C LYS A 130 16.39 -4.94 -8.33
N ASN A 131 15.98 -4.75 -7.07
CA ASN A 131 16.05 -5.77 -6.04
C ASN A 131 14.89 -6.79 -6.19
N PRO A 132 15.17 -8.09 -6.39
CA PRO A 132 14.13 -9.12 -6.52
C PRO A 132 13.36 -9.38 -5.22
N GLU A 133 13.96 -9.13 -4.05
CA GLU A 133 13.32 -9.32 -2.74
C GLU A 133 12.28 -8.24 -2.45
N LYS A 134 12.40 -7.07 -3.12
CA LYS A 134 11.49 -5.93 -2.97
C LYS A 134 11.25 -5.56 -1.49
N PRO A 135 12.31 -5.21 -0.73
CA PRO A 135 12.18 -4.90 0.70
C PRO A 135 11.22 -3.73 0.91
N VAL A 136 10.03 -4.03 1.45
CA VAL A 136 8.90 -3.08 1.49
C VAL A 136 9.17 -1.87 2.38
N TYR A 137 9.97 -2.04 3.43
CA TYR A 137 10.29 -0.96 4.39
C TYR A 137 11.48 -0.09 3.98
N GLN A 138 12.13 -0.36 2.85
CA GLN A 138 13.40 0.30 2.49
C GLN A 138 13.32 1.83 2.48
N ARG A 139 12.21 2.41 2.01
CA ARG A 139 12.04 3.87 2.00
C ARG A 139 11.95 4.46 3.41
N PHE A 140 11.34 3.74 4.35
CA PHE A 140 11.25 4.15 5.75
C PHE A 140 12.60 4.06 6.45
N GLU A 141 13.36 3.00 6.18
CA GLU A 141 14.70 2.79 6.72
C GLU A 141 15.66 3.93 6.31
N LEU A 142 15.61 4.36 5.04
CA LEU A 142 16.45 5.47 4.55
C LEU A 142 16.21 6.80 5.27
N VAL A 143 14.98 7.06 5.73
CA VAL A 143 14.64 8.27 6.50
C VAL A 143 14.55 8.01 8.00
N LYS A 144 15.04 6.86 8.47
CA LYS A 144 15.12 6.48 9.90
C LYS A 144 13.75 6.47 10.60
N ILE A 145 12.72 5.99 9.89
CA ILE A 145 11.43 5.62 10.47
C ILE A 145 11.54 4.17 10.93
N LYS A 146 11.40 3.94 12.24
CA LYS A 146 11.46 2.59 12.84
C LYS A 146 10.05 2.19 13.25
N LEU A 147 9.50 1.20 12.55
CA LEU A 147 8.21 0.62 12.89
C LEU A 147 8.33 -0.32 14.10
N ILE A 148 7.28 -0.34 14.90
CA ILE A 148 7.04 -1.26 16.01
C ILE A 148 5.65 -1.86 15.81
N ASN A 149 5.52 -3.14 16.16
CA ASN A 149 4.24 -3.83 16.27
C ASN A 149 3.75 -3.72 17.70
#